data_AF-A0A8H7D336-F1
#
_entry.id   AF-A0A8H7D336-F1
#
_cell.length_a   1.000
_cell.length_b   1.000
_cell.length_c   1.000
_cell.angle_alpha   90.00
_cell.angle_beta   90.00
_cell.angle_gamma   90.00
#
_symmetry.space_group_name_H-M   'P 1'
#
loop_
_entity.id
_entity.type
_entity.pdbx_description
1 polymer ?
#
loop_
_entity_poly.entity_id
_entity_poly.type
_entity_poly.pdbx_seq_one_letter_code
_entity_poly.pdbx_strand_id
1 'polypeptide(L)'
;MWAWFIPLETFYTADKADSIKRRGFLATVSSQHVPHALSYLILSGNAKHTSWQKRCAILSLNSGLESLISDFAAEAANVEFVSGVRGTAVVTLPPRLQNRGYMSRSEFYDELAQSLVLVGIGFPFTSPSPYDALCFGVPFVNPIHDWDAADPLNRNKWTVQHDMIKHLDPPYVYHVYKGDRDGFVKAIEDAVAHPIERFVLDHMRMEAVEQRLRNILNADWEIEFLALERSLAAPSSHNRTLI
;
A
#
# COMPACT_ATOMS: atom_id res chain seq x y z
N MET A 1 16.38 -12.32 5.73
CA MET A 1 15.70 -11.18 5.08
C MET A 1 14.25 -11.25 5.54
N TRP A 2 13.87 -10.43 6.53
CA TRP A 2 12.73 -10.74 7.40
C TRP A 2 11.41 -10.19 6.85
N ALA A 3 10.40 -11.05 6.84
CA ALA A 3 9.00 -10.67 6.70
C ALA A 3 8.37 -10.56 8.09
N TRP A 4 7.44 -9.63 8.27
CA TRP A 4 6.52 -9.67 9.41
C TRP A 4 5.44 -10.72 9.15
N PHE A 5 5.76 -11.96 9.51
CA PHE A 5 4.78 -13.00 9.82
C PHE A 5 5.39 -13.92 10.88
N ILE A 6 4.81 -13.94 12.08
CA ILE A 6 5.14 -14.93 13.12
C ILE A 6 4.02 -15.97 13.07
N PRO A 7 4.19 -17.11 12.39
CA PRO A 7 3.36 -18.28 12.62
C PRO A 7 3.74 -18.85 13.98
N LEU A 8 2.79 -18.89 14.92
CA LEU A 8 3.01 -19.35 16.30
C LEU A 8 2.96 -20.89 16.40
N GLU A 9 3.65 -21.58 15.48
CA GLU A 9 3.76 -23.04 15.38
C GLU A 9 5.19 -23.46 14.96
N THR A 10 6.19 -23.27 15.82
CA THR A 10 7.49 -23.96 15.67
C THR A 10 8.25 -24.16 16.99
N PHE A 11 7.58 -24.70 18.01
CA PHE A 11 8.24 -25.34 19.16
C PHE A 11 7.64 -26.72 19.38
N TYR A 12 8.24 -27.75 18.76
CA TYR A 12 8.60 -29.05 19.34
C TYR A 12 9.11 -29.97 18.22
N THR A 13 10.31 -30.50 18.38
CA THR A 13 10.89 -31.47 17.45
C THR A 13 10.59 -32.91 17.85
N ALA A 14 10.37 -33.72 16.81
CA ALA A 14 10.55 -35.17 16.76
C ALA A 14 9.50 -36.12 17.39
N ASP A 15 9.15 -37.07 16.52
CA ASP A 15 8.82 -38.47 16.75
C ASP A 15 7.39 -38.96 17.05
N LYS A 16 7.17 -40.20 16.59
CA LYS A 16 5.90 -40.94 16.53
C LYS A 16 5.45 -41.43 17.90
N ALA A 17 4.14 -41.38 18.17
CA ALA A 17 3.45 -42.43 18.93
C ALA A 17 1.94 -42.42 18.69
N ASP A 18 1.31 -43.56 18.95
CA ASP A 18 -0.08 -43.89 18.64
C ASP A 18 -1.10 -43.42 19.70
N SER A 19 -2.33 -43.22 19.24
CA SER A 19 -3.59 -43.27 20.01
C SER A 19 -3.85 -42.27 21.16
N ILE A 20 -5.05 -41.67 21.15
CA ILE A 20 -6.06 -41.82 22.21
C ILE A 20 -7.40 -41.23 21.74
N LYS A 21 -8.49 -41.99 21.91
CA LYS A 21 -9.86 -41.50 21.75
C LYS A 21 -10.36 -40.96 23.09
N ARG A 22 -10.99 -39.77 23.13
CA ARG A 22 -12.30 -39.52 23.79
C ARG A 22 -12.78 -38.06 23.70
N ARG A 23 -13.96 -37.89 23.08
CA ARG A 23 -15.06 -36.96 23.39
C ARG A 23 -14.73 -35.56 23.98
N GLY A 24 -14.82 -34.55 23.12
CA GLY A 24 -16.06 -33.74 23.07
C GLY A 24 -16.06 -32.36 23.74
N PHE A 25 -16.03 -31.31 22.93
CA PHE A 25 -17.05 -30.24 22.98
C PHE A 25 -17.21 -29.61 21.58
N LEU A 26 -18.43 -29.18 21.24
CA LEU A 26 -18.75 -28.51 19.98
C LEU A 26 -18.78 -27.00 20.21
N ALA A 27 -17.98 -26.27 19.46
CA ALA A 27 -18.09 -24.81 19.31
C ALA A 27 -17.96 -24.45 17.82
N THR A 28 -19.09 -24.44 17.13
CA THR A 28 -19.15 -24.12 15.70
C THR A 28 -19.04 -22.61 15.50
N VAL A 29 -17.82 -22.08 15.47
CA VAL A 29 -17.59 -20.69 15.04
C VAL A 29 -17.57 -20.67 13.51
N SER A 30 -18.65 -20.17 12.91
CA SER A 30 -18.69 -19.84 11.48
C SER A 30 -17.79 -18.63 11.23
N SER A 31 -16.52 -18.86 10.91
CA SER A 31 -15.67 -17.82 10.35
C SER A 31 -15.91 -17.71 8.84
N GLN A 32 -16.75 -16.75 8.45
CA GLN A 32 -16.73 -16.21 7.09
C GLN A 32 -15.41 -15.46 6.91
N HIS A 33 -14.34 -16.21 6.68
CA HIS A 33 -13.00 -15.68 6.49
C HIS A 33 -12.88 -15.14 5.07
N VAL A 34 -13.13 -13.85 4.89
CA VAL A 34 -12.89 -13.13 3.64
C VAL A 34 -11.43 -12.68 3.64
N PRO A 35 -10.52 -13.30 2.86
CA PRO A 35 -9.16 -12.79 2.75
C PRO A 35 -9.20 -11.47 1.96
N HIS A 36 -8.71 -10.39 2.57
CA HIS A 36 -8.62 -9.08 1.93
C HIS A 36 -7.79 -9.18 0.65
N ALA A 37 -8.40 -8.89 -0.50
CA ALA A 37 -7.71 -8.82 -1.77
C ALA A 37 -6.91 -7.51 -1.87
N LEU A 38 -5.62 -7.63 -2.14
CA LEU A 38 -4.77 -6.52 -2.55
C LEU A 38 -4.89 -6.32 -4.07
N SER A 39 -4.84 -5.09 -4.57
CA SER A 39 -4.97 -4.77 -6.00
C SER A 39 -4.35 -3.39 -6.31
N TYR A 40 -3.61 -3.25 -7.41
CA TYR A 40 -2.61 -2.19 -7.58
C TYR A 40 -2.31 -1.82 -9.04
N LEU A 41 -2.90 -0.75 -9.56
CA LEU A 41 -2.52 -0.29 -10.91
C LEU A 41 -1.03 0.11 -10.91
N ILE A 42 -0.28 -0.31 -11.92
CA ILE A 42 1.08 0.15 -12.26
C ILE A 42 0.98 0.67 -13.72
N LEU A 43 2.04 1.01 -14.45
CA LEU A 43 1.95 1.41 -15.88
C LEU A 43 3.06 0.84 -16.77
N SER A 44 2.67 0.53 -18.02
CA SER A 44 3.50 0.00 -19.11
C SER A 44 3.85 1.07 -20.15
N GLY A 45 5.00 0.94 -20.81
CA GLY A 45 5.33 1.66 -22.04
C GLY A 45 5.84 0.70 -23.11
N ASN A 46 5.53 0.98 -24.37
CA ASN A 46 5.91 0.13 -25.51
C ASN A 46 6.78 0.91 -26.51
N ALA A 47 8.10 0.84 -26.34
CA ALA A 47 9.06 1.53 -27.20
C ALA A 47 9.40 0.72 -28.45
N LYS A 48 8.77 1.06 -29.59
CA LYS A 48 9.26 0.64 -30.92
C LYS A 48 10.47 1.46 -31.35
N HIS A 49 11.61 1.27 -30.69
CA HIS A 49 12.98 1.34 -31.27
C HIS A 49 14.03 1.07 -30.16
N THR A 50 15.03 0.25 -30.48
CA THR A 50 16.26 -0.03 -29.69
C THR A 50 16.11 -0.52 -28.24
N SER A 51 16.15 -1.85 -28.09
CA SER A 51 16.67 -2.65 -26.95
C SER A 51 16.31 -2.30 -25.50
N TRP A 52 15.65 -3.29 -24.86
CA TRP A 52 15.34 -3.45 -23.43
C TRP A 52 14.11 -2.72 -22.86
N GLN A 53 13.50 -3.41 -21.89
CA GLN A 53 12.38 -3.01 -21.02
C GLN A 53 10.98 -2.96 -21.65
N LYS A 54 10.26 -4.10 -21.49
CA LYS A 54 8.80 -4.11 -21.28
C LYS A 54 8.52 -3.76 -19.82
N ARG A 55 7.27 -3.37 -19.54
CA ARG A 55 6.77 -2.67 -18.34
C ARG A 55 5.29 -3.06 -18.18
N CYS A 56 4.70 -3.44 -17.04
CA CYS A 56 3.22 -3.64 -16.90
C CYS A 56 2.65 -3.50 -15.44
N ALA A 57 1.34 -3.68 -15.19
CA ALA A 57 0.54 -2.54 -14.64
C ALA A 57 -0.89 -2.69 -13.98
N ILE A 58 -1.18 -3.01 -12.68
CA ILE A 58 -2.22 -3.97 -12.18
C ILE A 58 -3.57 -3.57 -11.38
N LEU A 59 -4.57 -2.87 -11.97
CA LEU A 59 -5.88 -2.35 -11.36
C LEU A 59 -6.86 -3.30 -10.57
N SER A 60 -7.90 -2.76 -9.87
CA SER A 60 -9.19 -3.38 -9.36
C SER A 60 -10.39 -2.40 -9.31
N LEU A 61 -11.64 -2.91 -9.41
CA LEU A 61 -12.83 -2.14 -9.79
C LEU A 61 -13.93 -2.03 -8.72
N ASN A 62 -14.31 -0.79 -8.43
CA ASN A 62 -15.66 -0.40 -8.02
C ASN A 62 -16.22 0.58 -9.06
N SER A 63 -17.55 0.62 -9.21
CA SER A 63 -18.31 1.06 -10.40
C SER A 63 -18.32 2.56 -10.75
N GLY A 64 -17.22 3.28 -10.53
CA GLY A 64 -17.02 4.68 -10.93
C GLY A 64 -15.70 4.98 -11.65
N LEU A 65 -14.81 3.99 -11.79
CA LEU A 65 -13.50 4.16 -12.44
C LEU A 65 -13.49 3.76 -13.93
N GLU A 66 -14.47 2.96 -14.38
CA GLU A 66 -14.48 2.34 -15.72
C GLU A 66 -14.49 3.36 -16.87
N SER A 67 -15.34 4.39 -16.78
CA SER A 67 -15.36 5.50 -17.75
C SER A 67 -14.02 6.23 -17.76
N LEU A 68 -13.51 6.57 -16.56
CA LEU A 68 -12.22 7.23 -16.40
C LEU A 68 -11.13 6.47 -17.16
N ILE A 69 -10.90 5.19 -16.82
CA ILE A 69 -9.82 4.38 -17.41
C ILE A 69 -10.01 4.19 -18.92
N SER A 70 -11.26 4.01 -19.39
CA SER A 70 -11.55 3.88 -20.83
C SER A 70 -11.22 5.16 -21.59
N ASP A 71 -11.58 6.32 -21.05
CA ASP A 71 -11.29 7.63 -21.64
C ASP A 71 -9.79 7.98 -21.53
N PHE A 72 -9.12 7.57 -20.45
CA PHE A 72 -7.68 7.74 -20.24
C PHE A 72 -6.84 6.90 -21.21
N ALA A 73 -7.20 5.63 -21.38
CA ALA A 73 -6.46 4.73 -22.26
C ALA A 73 -6.63 5.12 -23.74
N ALA A 74 -7.64 5.91 -24.11
CA ALA A 74 -7.74 6.51 -25.44
C ALA A 74 -6.71 7.65 -25.65
N GLU A 75 -6.44 8.45 -24.61
CA GLU A 75 -5.73 9.74 -24.72
C GLU A 75 -4.24 9.65 -24.36
N ALA A 76 -3.86 8.82 -23.37
CA ALA A 76 -2.47 8.52 -23.04
C ALA A 76 -1.85 7.53 -24.06
N ALA A 77 -1.68 8.00 -25.31
CA ALA A 77 -1.53 7.16 -26.50
C ALA A 77 -0.49 6.03 -26.40
N ASN A 78 0.63 6.27 -25.71
CA ASN A 78 1.81 5.39 -25.66
C ASN A 78 1.95 4.56 -24.37
N VAL A 79 0.97 4.62 -23.47
CA VAL A 79 0.97 3.87 -22.20
C VAL A 79 0.01 2.67 -22.30
N GLU A 80 0.44 1.54 -21.74
CA GLU A 80 -0.40 0.35 -21.55
C GLU A 80 -0.76 0.22 -20.05
N PHE A 81 -2.02 -0.13 -19.78
CA PHE A 81 -2.52 -0.40 -18.45
C PHE A 81 -2.79 -1.90 -18.36
N VAL A 82 -2.69 -2.48 -17.17
CA VAL A 82 -2.83 -3.93 -16.92
C VAL A 82 -3.69 -4.14 -15.64
N SER A 83 -3.90 -5.36 -15.21
CA SER A 83 -4.65 -5.72 -14.00
C SER A 83 -4.08 -7.00 -13.42
N GLY A 84 -4.24 -7.18 -12.12
CA GLY A 84 -3.83 -8.39 -11.40
C GLY A 84 -4.93 -8.78 -10.43
N VAL A 85 -6.16 -8.66 -10.92
CA VAL A 85 -7.36 -8.95 -10.14
C VAL A 85 -7.48 -10.45 -10.03
N ARG A 86 -7.57 -10.94 -8.79
CA ARG A 86 -8.00 -12.31 -8.52
C ARG A 86 -9.50 -12.42 -8.81
N GLY A 87 -9.87 -12.97 -9.97
CA GLY A 87 -11.28 -13.09 -10.36
C GLY A 87 -11.57 -14.28 -11.27
N THR A 88 -12.52 -15.12 -10.83
CA THR A 88 -13.26 -16.07 -11.69
C THR A 88 -14.57 -15.47 -12.21
N ALA A 89 -14.98 -14.31 -11.68
CA ALA A 89 -16.12 -13.54 -12.16
C ALA A 89 -15.71 -12.70 -13.37
N VAL A 90 -16.63 -12.56 -14.33
CA VAL A 90 -16.45 -11.71 -15.53
C VAL A 90 -16.58 -10.25 -15.12
N VAL A 91 -15.49 -9.69 -14.61
CA VAL A 91 -15.33 -8.24 -14.47
C VAL A 91 -14.93 -7.71 -15.85
N THR A 92 -15.81 -6.93 -16.49
CA THR A 92 -15.50 -6.29 -17.77
C THR A 92 -14.51 -5.17 -17.54
N LEU A 93 -13.24 -5.48 -17.77
CA LEU A 93 -12.15 -4.52 -17.66
C LEU A 93 -12.23 -3.50 -18.82
N PRO A 94 -11.93 -2.22 -18.57
CA PRO A 94 -11.83 -1.20 -19.61
C PRO A 94 -10.94 -1.63 -20.78
N PRO A 95 -11.25 -1.19 -22.02
CA PRO A 95 -10.39 -1.42 -23.17
C PRO A 95 -8.94 -0.99 -22.89
N ARG A 96 -7.96 -1.73 -23.43
CA ARG A 96 -6.50 -1.57 -23.19
C ARG A 96 -6.01 -1.88 -21.77
N LEU A 97 -6.84 -2.38 -20.86
CA LEU A 97 -6.44 -2.87 -19.53
C LEU A 97 -6.17 -4.39 -19.54
N GLN A 98 -4.92 -4.87 -19.65
CA GLN A 98 -4.63 -6.31 -19.71
C GLN A 98 -4.63 -7.00 -18.33
N ASN A 99 -5.46 -8.00 -18.03
CA ASN A 99 -5.32 -8.73 -16.75
C ASN A 99 -4.24 -9.83 -16.82
N ARG A 100 -3.18 -9.69 -16.02
CA ARG A 100 -2.23 -10.77 -15.65
C ARG A 100 -2.84 -11.74 -14.64
N GLY A 101 -3.92 -11.37 -13.97
CA GLY A 101 -4.57 -12.18 -12.93
C GLY A 101 -3.78 -12.19 -11.62
N TYR A 102 -4.01 -13.21 -10.79
CA TYR A 102 -3.26 -13.36 -9.55
C TYR A 102 -1.81 -13.78 -9.84
N MET A 103 -0.85 -13.00 -9.33
CA MET A 103 0.59 -13.25 -9.49
C MET A 103 1.23 -13.67 -8.16
N SER A 104 2.29 -14.46 -8.24
CA SER A 104 3.20 -14.68 -7.10
C SER A 104 3.98 -13.40 -6.76
N ARG A 105 4.65 -13.41 -5.60
CA ARG A 105 5.48 -12.29 -5.16
C ARG A 105 6.65 -11.99 -6.12
N SER A 106 7.25 -13.01 -6.74
CA SER A 106 8.32 -12.79 -7.71
C SER A 106 7.78 -12.11 -8.96
N GLU A 107 6.72 -12.68 -9.56
CA GLU A 107 6.08 -12.12 -10.75
C GLU A 107 5.61 -10.66 -10.52
N PHE A 108 5.08 -10.35 -9.34
CA PHE A 108 4.76 -8.98 -8.96
C PHE A 108 5.99 -8.05 -8.91
N TYR A 109 7.11 -8.50 -8.38
CA TYR A 109 8.34 -7.71 -8.35
C TYR A 109 9.01 -7.61 -9.72
N ASP A 110 8.95 -8.65 -10.55
CA ASP A 110 9.44 -8.63 -11.92
C ASP A 110 8.62 -7.64 -12.78
N GLU A 111 7.29 -7.59 -12.57
CA GLU A 111 6.37 -6.66 -13.22
C GLU A 111 6.54 -5.21 -12.70
N LEU A 112 6.69 -5.05 -11.39
CA LEU A 112 6.93 -3.76 -10.74
C LEU A 112 8.29 -3.18 -11.13
N ALA A 113 9.38 -3.94 -11.09
CA ALA A 113 10.71 -3.50 -11.51
C ALA A 113 10.79 -3.12 -12.99
N GLN A 114 9.86 -3.64 -13.79
CA GLN A 114 9.67 -3.28 -15.18
C GLN A 114 8.84 -2.00 -15.34
N SER A 115 7.95 -1.64 -14.42
CA SER A 115 6.96 -0.56 -14.56
C SER A 115 7.50 0.87 -14.74
N LEU A 116 6.68 1.79 -15.27
CA LEU A 116 6.99 3.23 -15.32
C LEU A 116 6.56 3.99 -14.05
N VAL A 117 5.39 3.69 -13.50
CA VAL A 117 4.79 4.38 -12.34
C VAL A 117 3.72 3.47 -11.72
N LEU A 118 3.63 3.42 -10.39
CA LEU A 118 2.55 2.79 -9.64
C LEU A 118 1.40 3.77 -9.47
N VAL A 119 0.16 3.36 -9.70
CA VAL A 119 -1.04 4.17 -9.54
C VAL A 119 -1.93 3.62 -8.43
N GLY A 120 -2.18 4.46 -7.44
CA GLY A 120 -3.15 4.21 -6.39
C GLY A 120 -4.57 4.31 -6.90
N ILE A 121 -5.39 3.31 -6.54
CA ILE A 121 -6.80 3.17 -6.95
C ILE A 121 -7.76 3.46 -5.78
N GLY A 122 -7.23 3.95 -4.65
CA GLY A 122 -7.93 4.33 -3.43
C GLY A 122 -8.04 3.26 -2.36
N PHE A 123 -7.97 1.99 -2.73
CA PHE A 123 -7.95 0.86 -1.78
C PHE A 123 -6.99 -0.21 -2.29
N PRO A 124 -6.24 -0.91 -1.41
CA PRO A 124 -6.20 -0.80 0.05
C PRO A 124 -5.43 0.43 0.56
N PHE A 125 -5.85 0.96 1.72
CA PHE A 125 -5.15 2.02 2.44
C PHE A 125 -3.83 1.52 3.03
N THR A 126 -2.81 2.40 3.09
CA THR A 126 -1.50 2.13 3.73
C THR A 126 -0.85 0.80 3.32
N SER A 127 -1.00 0.44 2.04
CA SER A 127 -0.40 -0.75 1.45
C SER A 127 1.14 -0.70 1.49
N PRO A 128 1.85 -1.84 1.61
CA PRO A 128 3.30 -1.87 1.42
C PRO A 128 3.75 -1.62 -0.04
N SER A 129 2.89 -1.79 -1.04
CA SER A 129 3.27 -1.80 -2.45
C SER A 129 3.82 -0.46 -3.00
N PRO A 130 3.34 0.72 -2.57
CA PRO A 130 4.02 1.99 -2.86
C PRO A 130 5.45 2.08 -2.33
N TYR A 131 5.76 1.47 -1.17
CA TYR A 131 7.14 1.41 -0.70
C TYR A 131 7.99 0.46 -1.55
N ASP A 132 7.45 -0.72 -1.90
CA ASP A 132 8.12 -1.64 -2.82
C ASP A 132 8.41 -0.96 -4.17
N ALA A 133 7.46 -0.16 -4.70
CA ALA A 133 7.63 0.60 -5.94
C ALA A 133 8.81 1.58 -5.87
N LEU A 134 8.87 2.40 -4.82
CA LEU A 134 9.99 3.32 -4.60
C LEU A 134 11.32 2.56 -4.51
N CYS A 135 11.37 1.40 -3.85
CA CYS A 135 12.57 0.55 -3.79
C CYS A 135 13.04 0.05 -5.16
N PHE A 136 12.14 -0.08 -6.14
CA PHE A 136 12.45 -0.46 -7.52
C PHE A 136 12.74 0.73 -8.45
N GLY A 137 12.59 1.98 -7.99
CA GLY A 137 12.73 3.18 -8.82
C GLY A 137 11.46 3.53 -9.58
N VAL A 138 10.29 3.13 -9.05
CA VAL A 138 8.98 3.37 -9.63
C VAL A 138 8.24 4.40 -8.79
N PRO A 139 7.94 5.61 -9.32
CA PRO A 139 7.17 6.62 -8.60
C PRO A 139 5.73 6.17 -8.35
N PHE A 140 5.04 6.82 -7.40
CA PHE A 140 3.66 6.49 -7.03
C PHE A 140 2.68 7.64 -7.23
N VAL A 141 1.55 7.40 -7.89
CA VAL A 141 0.41 8.32 -7.92
C VAL A 141 -0.52 8.00 -6.74
N ASN A 142 -0.62 8.89 -5.77
CA ASN A 142 -1.39 8.71 -4.53
C ASN A 142 -2.69 9.52 -4.59
N PRO A 143 -3.88 8.88 -4.69
CA PRO A 143 -5.14 9.62 -4.78
C PRO A 143 -5.50 10.29 -3.44
N ILE A 144 -5.95 11.54 -3.52
CA ILE A 144 -6.55 12.32 -2.44
C ILE A 144 -8.07 12.14 -2.52
N HIS A 145 -8.67 11.51 -1.51
CA HIS A 145 -10.10 11.20 -1.45
C HIS A 145 -10.95 12.33 -0.87
N ASP A 146 -10.38 13.08 0.07
CA ASP A 146 -11.03 14.19 0.77
C ASP A 146 -9.96 15.20 1.25
N TRP A 147 -10.31 16.47 1.33
CA TRP A 147 -9.41 17.57 1.70
C TRP A 147 -10.19 18.81 2.16
N ASP A 148 -9.55 19.66 2.95
CA ASP A 148 -10.11 20.96 3.30
C ASP A 148 -10.03 21.92 2.09
N ALA A 149 -11.18 22.23 1.50
CA ALA A 149 -11.27 23.13 0.35
C ALA A 149 -10.88 24.59 0.66
N ALA A 150 -10.89 25.01 1.94
CA ALA A 150 -10.41 26.33 2.36
C ALA A 150 -8.88 26.38 2.53
N ASP A 151 -8.22 25.22 2.62
CA ASP A 151 -6.78 25.07 2.85
C ASP A 151 -6.24 23.84 2.08
N PRO A 152 -6.37 23.82 0.73
CA PRO A 152 -6.17 22.60 -0.05
C PRO A 152 -4.71 22.15 -0.10
N LEU A 153 -3.74 23.00 0.24
CA LEU A 153 -2.32 22.64 0.25
C LEU A 153 -1.89 21.94 1.57
N ASN A 154 -2.75 21.95 2.60
CA ASN A 154 -2.42 21.40 3.91
C ASN A 154 -2.63 19.89 3.97
N ARG A 155 -1.54 19.15 3.70
CA ARG A 155 -1.55 17.67 3.66
C ARG A 155 -1.96 16.98 4.96
N ASN A 156 -1.91 17.70 6.09
CA ASN A 156 -2.42 17.17 7.37
C ASN A 156 -3.95 17.04 7.37
N LYS A 157 -4.64 17.79 6.51
CA LYS A 157 -6.10 17.75 6.29
C LYS A 157 -6.51 16.88 5.10
N TRP A 158 -5.56 16.21 4.43
CA TRP A 158 -5.86 15.30 3.33
C TRP A 158 -6.16 13.90 3.85
N THR A 159 -7.23 13.30 3.32
CA THR A 159 -7.44 11.85 3.36
C THR A 159 -6.93 11.26 2.05
N VAL A 160 -5.84 10.50 2.09
CA VAL A 160 -5.21 9.86 0.91
C VAL A 160 -5.21 8.33 1.03
N GLN A 161 -4.95 7.62 -0.06
CA GLN A 161 -4.75 6.16 0.01
C GLN A 161 -3.52 5.79 0.88
N HIS A 162 -2.41 6.53 0.76
CA HIS A 162 -1.19 6.23 1.51
C HIS A 162 -0.69 7.41 2.35
N ASP A 163 -1.16 7.48 3.59
CA ASP A 163 -0.93 8.63 4.50
C ASP A 163 0.56 8.86 4.81
N MET A 164 1.28 7.80 5.18
CA MET A 164 2.69 7.86 5.61
C MET A 164 3.69 8.35 4.54
N ILE A 165 3.27 8.50 3.27
CA ILE A 165 4.09 9.05 2.18
C ILE A 165 3.45 10.29 1.53
N LYS A 166 2.39 10.86 2.13
CA LYS A 166 1.76 12.09 1.62
C LYS A 166 2.66 13.32 1.68
N HIS A 167 3.70 13.27 2.51
CA HIS A 167 4.71 14.33 2.64
C HIS A 167 5.91 14.13 1.72
N LEU A 168 5.92 13.11 0.86
CA LEU A 168 6.86 13.03 -0.25
C LEU A 168 6.33 13.87 -1.41
N ASP A 169 7.25 14.42 -2.20
CA ASP A 169 6.96 15.24 -3.37
C ASP A 169 7.39 14.50 -4.65
N PRO A 170 6.97 15.01 -5.83
CA PRO A 170 7.61 14.67 -7.09
C PRO A 170 9.14 14.85 -7.00
N PRO A 171 9.94 13.96 -7.61
CA PRO A 171 9.52 12.92 -8.54
C PRO A 171 9.06 11.61 -7.89
N TYR A 172 9.05 11.47 -6.56
CA TYR A 172 8.75 10.20 -5.88
C TYR A 172 7.26 9.89 -5.78
N VAL A 173 6.45 10.86 -5.34
CA VAL A 173 5.01 10.68 -5.15
C VAL A 173 4.25 11.87 -5.73
N TYR A 174 3.26 11.56 -6.57
CA TYR A 174 2.37 12.51 -7.22
C TYR A 174 0.98 12.42 -6.59
N HIS A 175 0.51 13.49 -5.95
CA HIS A 175 -0.81 13.51 -5.31
C HIS A 175 -1.86 14.07 -6.26
N VAL A 176 -2.98 13.35 -6.44
CA VAL A 176 -4.03 13.71 -7.40
C VAL A 176 -5.39 13.71 -6.72
N TYR A 177 -6.16 14.76 -6.90
CA TYR A 177 -7.50 14.88 -6.32
C TYR A 177 -8.49 13.91 -6.97
N LYS A 178 -9.38 13.32 -6.17
CA LYS A 178 -10.44 12.44 -6.67
C LYS A 178 -11.34 13.18 -7.65
N GLY A 179 -11.33 12.74 -8.90
CA GLY A 179 -12.10 13.33 -10.01
C GLY A 179 -11.33 14.36 -10.83
N ASP A 180 -10.11 14.71 -10.44
CA ASP A 180 -9.21 15.57 -11.23
C ASP A 180 -8.59 14.76 -12.39
N ARG A 181 -9.26 14.78 -13.54
CA ARG A 181 -8.82 14.09 -14.76
C ARG A 181 -7.50 14.68 -15.24
N ASP A 182 -7.43 15.99 -15.43
CA ASP A 182 -6.25 16.62 -16.05
C ASP A 182 -5.02 16.52 -15.15
N GLY A 183 -5.21 16.61 -13.82
CA GLY A 183 -4.18 16.30 -12.82
C GLY A 183 -3.69 14.85 -12.87
N PHE A 184 -4.56 13.87 -13.13
CA PHE A 184 -4.14 12.48 -13.31
C PHE A 184 -3.37 12.24 -14.61
N VAL A 185 -3.78 12.84 -15.74
CA VAL A 185 -3.01 12.80 -17.01
C VAL A 185 -1.60 13.31 -16.73
N LYS A 186 -1.53 14.54 -16.20
CA LYS A 186 -0.27 15.25 -15.97
C LYS A 186 0.63 14.51 -14.99
N ALA A 187 0.08 13.94 -13.90
CA ALA A 187 0.86 13.17 -12.94
C ALA A 187 1.52 11.93 -13.59
N ILE A 188 0.87 11.29 -14.56
CA ILE A 188 1.46 10.18 -15.33
C ILE A 188 2.55 10.72 -16.27
N GLU A 189 2.28 11.79 -17.02
CA GLU A 189 3.25 12.39 -17.95
C GLU A 189 4.51 12.87 -17.23
N ASP A 190 4.35 13.60 -16.12
CA ASP A 190 5.45 14.06 -15.28
C ASP A 190 6.23 12.88 -14.66
N ALA A 191 5.55 11.83 -14.19
CA ALA A 191 6.21 10.63 -13.65
C ALA A 191 7.02 9.86 -14.70
N VAL A 192 6.53 9.81 -15.95
CA VAL A 192 7.25 9.17 -17.08
C VAL A 192 8.42 10.03 -17.55
N ALA A 193 8.28 11.36 -17.53
CA ALA A 193 9.34 12.29 -17.90
C ALA A 193 10.47 12.39 -16.86
N HIS A 194 10.18 12.13 -15.58
CA HIS A 194 11.12 12.24 -14.46
C HIS A 194 11.29 10.91 -13.72
N PRO A 195 11.93 9.89 -14.35
CA PRO A 195 12.20 8.62 -13.70
C PRO A 195 13.11 8.79 -12.48
N ILE A 196 12.86 8.00 -11.44
CA ILE A 196 13.64 8.03 -10.19
C ILE A 196 14.64 6.88 -10.12
N GLU A 197 15.72 7.08 -9.37
CA GLU A 197 16.55 5.96 -8.88
C GLU A 197 15.81 5.20 -7.76
N ARG A 198 16.35 4.03 -7.40
CA ARG A 198 15.84 3.23 -6.28
C ARG A 198 15.87 4.04 -4.98
N PHE A 199 14.71 4.25 -4.39
CA PHE A 199 14.52 5.10 -3.22
C PHE A 199 14.01 4.29 -2.03
N VAL A 200 14.84 4.20 -0.99
CA VAL A 200 14.46 3.64 0.32
C VAL A 200 14.43 4.80 1.30
N LEU A 201 13.27 5.03 1.92
CA LEU A 201 13.09 6.06 2.93
C LEU A 201 14.04 5.81 4.12
N ASP A 202 14.65 6.87 4.65
CA ASP A 202 15.69 6.72 5.67
C ASP A 202 15.17 6.04 6.94
N HIS A 203 13.92 6.31 7.32
CA HIS A 203 13.27 5.62 8.44
C HIS A 203 12.91 4.15 8.15
N MET A 204 13.02 3.67 6.91
CA MET A 204 12.82 2.28 6.52
C MET A 204 14.13 1.52 6.29
N ARG A 205 15.28 2.21 6.30
CA ARG A 205 16.60 1.57 6.24
C ARG A 205 16.84 0.69 7.47
N MET A 206 17.62 -0.37 7.32
CA MET A 206 17.82 -1.36 8.38
C MET A 206 18.43 -0.74 9.64
N GLU A 207 19.32 0.23 9.49
CA GLU A 207 19.96 0.97 10.58
C GLU A 207 18.93 1.74 11.42
N ALA A 208 17.94 2.37 10.78
CA ALA A 208 16.86 3.07 11.46
C ALA A 208 15.84 2.11 12.10
N VAL A 209 15.58 0.96 11.46
CA VAL A 209 14.75 -0.11 12.04
C VAL A 209 15.42 -0.70 13.28
N GLU A 210 16.71 -1.02 13.21
CA GLU A 210 17.51 -1.48 14.33
C GLU A 210 17.56 -0.45 15.46
N GLN A 211 17.78 0.83 15.15
CA GLN A 211 17.82 1.86 16.18
C GLN A 211 16.47 1.98 16.92
N ARG A 212 15.33 1.94 16.19
CA ARG A 212 14.01 1.90 16.85
C ARG A 212 13.84 0.65 17.71
N LEU A 213 14.27 -0.52 17.24
CA LEU A 213 14.18 -1.75 18.01
C LEU A 213 15.07 -1.71 19.27
N ARG A 214 16.29 -1.17 19.17
CA ARG A 214 17.20 -0.95 20.31
C ARG A 214 16.57 0.01 21.33
N ASN A 215 15.94 1.10 20.87
CA ASN A 215 15.23 2.02 21.76
C ASN A 215 14.09 1.32 22.51
N ILE A 216 13.31 0.47 21.82
CA ILE A 216 12.21 -0.31 22.43
C ILE A 216 12.73 -1.35 23.44
N LEU A 217 13.82 -2.05 23.11
CA LEU A 217 14.36 -3.11 23.97
C LEU A 217 15.14 -2.57 25.19
N ASN A 218 15.72 -1.38 25.08
CA ASN A 218 16.49 -0.74 26.15
C ASN A 218 15.67 0.25 26.98
N ALA A 219 14.40 0.49 26.64
CA ALA A 219 13.51 1.34 27.43
C ALA A 219 13.12 0.64 28.74
N ASP A 220 13.16 1.38 29.84
CA ASP A 220 12.67 0.90 31.14
C ASP A 220 11.15 1.10 31.22
N TRP A 221 10.43 0.11 30.69
CA TRP A 221 8.97 0.10 30.67
C TRP A 221 8.34 0.05 32.06
N GLU A 222 9.06 -0.41 33.09
CA GLU A 222 8.56 -0.39 34.48
C GLU A 222 8.58 1.04 35.02
N ILE A 223 9.67 1.79 34.81
CA ILE A 223 9.74 3.21 35.17
C ILE A 223 8.69 4.03 34.40
N GLU A 224 8.52 3.82 33.10
CA GLU A 224 7.49 4.51 32.31
C GLU A 224 6.06 4.18 32.81
N PHE A 225 5.77 2.91 33.10
CA PHE A 225 4.48 2.49 33.63
C PHE A 225 4.19 3.12 35.00
N LEU A 226 5.16 3.09 35.93
CA LEU A 226 5.01 3.69 37.26
C LEU A 226 4.88 5.22 37.21
N ALA A 227 5.52 5.88 36.24
CA ALA A 227 5.34 7.31 36.01
C ALA A 227 3.93 7.64 35.49
N LEU A 228 3.41 6.84 34.55
CA LEU A 228 2.03 6.96 34.06
C LEU A 228 1.01 6.71 35.17
N GLU A 229 1.16 5.67 35.98
CA GLU A 229 0.25 5.36 37.10
C GLU A 229 0.17 6.52 38.09
N ARG A 230 1.32 7.10 38.50
CA ARG A 230 1.36 8.29 39.36
C ARG A 230 0.69 9.51 38.72
N SER A 231 0.82 9.68 37.40
CA SER A 231 0.18 10.80 36.68
C SER A 231 -1.34 10.68 36.64
N LEU A 232 -1.86 9.44 36.59
CA LEU A 232 -3.30 9.13 36.61
C LEU A 232 -3.89 9.12 38.03
N ALA A 233 -3.10 8.75 39.03
CA ALA A 233 -3.51 8.78 40.44
C ALA A 233 -3.49 10.19 41.06
N ALA A 234 -2.83 11.16 40.41
CA ALA A 234 -2.85 12.55 40.83
C ALA A 234 -4.28 13.12 40.65
N PRO A 235 -4.92 13.66 41.72
CA PRO A 235 -6.26 14.21 41.60
C PRO A 235 -6.26 15.37 40.61
N SER A 236 -7.18 15.33 39.64
CA SER A 236 -7.27 16.36 38.60
C SER A 236 -7.62 17.71 39.22
N SER A 237 -6.63 18.60 39.29
CA SER A 237 -6.80 19.98 39.78
C SER A 237 -7.75 20.83 38.93
N HIS A 238 -8.23 20.28 37.81
CA HIS A 238 -9.31 20.82 36.98
C HIS A 238 -10.71 20.59 37.61
N ASN A 239 -10.85 20.94 38.89
CA ASN A 239 -12.17 21.22 39.44
C ASN A 239 -12.62 22.58 38.91
N ARG A 240 -13.15 22.59 37.68
CA ARG A 240 -13.62 23.78 36.96
C ARG A 240 -14.59 24.53 37.87
N THR A 241 -14.19 25.70 38.35
CA THR A 241 -15.08 26.59 39.08
C THR A 241 -16.10 27.14 38.08
N LEU A 242 -17.26 26.48 37.99
CA LEU A 242 -18.43 27.03 37.32
C LEU A 242 -19.02 28.10 38.25
N ILE A 243 -18.87 29.36 37.84
CA ILE A 243 -19.57 30.55 38.35
C ILE A 243 -20.31 31.14 37.16
#